data_AF-A0A8F5BMY5-F1
#
_entry.id   AF-A0A8F5BMY5-F1
#
_cell.length_a   1.000
_cell.length_b   1.000
_cell.length_c   1.000
_cell.angle_alpha   90.00
_cell.angle_beta   90.00
_cell.angle_gamma   90.00
#
_symmetry.space_group_name_H-M   'P 1'
#
loop_
_entity.id
_entity.type
_entity.pdbx_description
1 polymer ?
#
loop_
_entity_poly.entity_id
_entity_poly.type
_entity_poly.pdbx_seq_one_letter_code
_entity_poly.pdbx_strand_id
1 'polypeptide(L)'
;MSQALKFLVGVDYVVFEDLFLVKGKRFTRSRKGNRKVSRFAKRQMLVHGVIKGLKLGFNVILVSPRGTMSSKEHEVVMRLRGFDRHMGSAYLIALRGLEVIKNN
;
A
#
# COMPACT_ATOMS: atom_id res chain seq x y z
N MET A 1 16.43 -11.29 16.90
CA MET A 1 16.55 -10.14 15.98
C MET A 1 15.22 -9.47 15.65
N SER A 2 14.10 -10.19 15.44
CA SER A 2 12.80 -9.56 15.07
C SER A 2 12.24 -8.61 16.14
N GLN A 3 12.36 -8.92 17.43
CA GLN A 3 11.89 -8.05 18.52
C GLN A 3 12.59 -6.68 18.58
N ALA A 4 13.89 -6.63 18.28
CA ALA A 4 14.67 -5.39 18.39
C ALA A 4 14.25 -4.34 17.33
N LEU A 5 13.83 -4.78 16.14
CA LEU A 5 13.42 -3.87 15.06
C LEU A 5 11.99 -3.37 15.23
N LYS A 6 11.11 -4.22 15.79
CA LYS A 6 9.78 -3.82 16.25
C LYS A 6 9.87 -2.70 17.29
N PHE A 7 10.86 -2.80 18.19
CA PHE A 7 11.14 -1.79 19.22
C PHE A 7 11.70 -0.47 18.65
N LEU A 8 12.44 -0.53 17.54
CA LEU A 8 13.07 0.66 16.94
C LEU A 8 12.05 1.61 16.26
N VAL A 9 11.07 1.03 15.57
CA VAL A 9 10.03 1.81 14.85
C VAL A 9 8.74 1.93 15.68
N GLY A 10 8.50 1.01 16.62
CA GLY A 10 7.34 1.02 17.50
C GLY A 10 6.02 0.65 16.80
N VAL A 11 6.07 -0.14 15.72
CA VAL A 11 4.87 -0.54 14.95
C VAL A 11 4.65 -2.05 14.97
N ASP A 12 3.39 -2.46 15.16
CA ASP A 12 2.97 -3.87 15.15
C ASP A 12 2.49 -4.35 13.78
N TYR A 13 1.91 -3.43 12.99
CA TYR A 13 1.25 -3.73 11.74
C TYR A 13 1.88 -2.95 10.58
N VAL A 14 1.96 -3.59 9.41
CA VAL A 14 2.35 -2.96 8.15
C VAL A 14 1.25 -3.25 7.13
N VAL A 15 0.74 -2.19 6.51
CA VAL A 15 -0.39 -2.27 5.59
C VAL A 15 0.10 -1.98 4.18
N PHE A 16 -0.16 -2.89 3.24
CA PHE A 16 0.11 -2.71 1.82
C PHE A 16 -1.18 -2.67 1.02
N GLU A 17 -1.15 -1.97 -0.11
CA GLU A 17 -2.15 -2.14 -1.15
C GLU A 17 -2.07 -3.53 -1.77
N ASP A 18 -3.21 -4.19 -1.91
CA ASP A 18 -3.33 -5.44 -2.64
C ASP A 18 -3.34 -5.17 -4.15
N LEU A 19 -2.14 -5.18 -4.71
CA LEU A 19 -1.92 -5.02 -6.14
C LEU A 19 -2.32 -6.26 -6.96
N PHE A 20 -2.67 -7.39 -6.33
CA PHE A 20 -3.22 -8.55 -7.04
C PHE A 20 -4.65 -8.31 -7.49
N LEU A 21 -5.42 -7.50 -6.74
CA LEU A 21 -6.79 -7.09 -7.09
C LEU A 21 -6.84 -6.16 -8.31
N VAL A 22 -5.71 -5.52 -8.67
CA VAL A 22 -5.64 -4.66 -9.84
C VAL A 22 -5.51 -5.51 -11.10
N LYS A 23 -6.49 -5.39 -12.02
CA LYS A 23 -6.46 -6.08 -13.33
C LYS A 23 -5.14 -5.77 -14.05
N GLY A 24 -4.30 -6.80 -14.19
CA GLY A 24 -3.01 -6.72 -14.84
C GLY A 24 -3.16 -6.65 -16.36
N LYS A 25 -3.37 -5.44 -16.90
CA LYS A 25 -3.27 -5.26 -18.35
C LYS A 25 -1.83 -5.55 -18.78
N ARG A 26 -1.62 -6.63 -19.55
CA ARG A 26 -0.33 -6.96 -20.17
C ARG A 26 0.11 -5.86 -21.14
N PHE A 27 -0.85 -5.14 -21.73
CA PHE A 27 -0.63 -3.99 -22.59
C PHE A 27 -1.74 -2.94 -22.41
N THR A 28 -1.37 -1.68 -22.62
CA THR A 28 -2.22 -0.48 -22.59
C THR A 28 -2.18 0.22 -23.95
N ARG A 29 -3.08 1.17 -24.19
CA ARG A 29 -3.11 1.94 -25.46
C ARG A 29 -1.95 2.93 -25.62
N SER A 30 -1.11 3.14 -24.59
CA SER A 30 -0.06 4.16 -24.60
C SER A 30 1.33 3.55 -24.51
N ARG A 31 2.27 4.03 -25.34
CA ARG A 31 3.68 3.63 -25.29
C ARG A 31 4.31 3.83 -23.91
N LYS A 32 3.98 4.96 -23.25
CA LYS A 32 4.46 5.27 -21.88
C LYS A 32 3.92 4.28 -20.85
N GLY A 33 2.63 3.94 -20.92
CA GLY A 33 2.02 2.92 -20.06
C GLY A 33 2.67 1.55 -20.25
N ASN A 34 2.91 1.15 -21.49
CA ASN A 34 3.54 -0.14 -21.81
C ASN A 34 4.98 -0.23 -21.34
N ARG A 35 5.75 0.86 -21.47
CA ARG A 35 7.10 0.97 -20.89
C ARG A 35 7.08 0.79 -19.36
N LYS A 36 6.08 1.35 -18.67
CA LYS A 36 5.96 1.19 -17.21
C LYS A 36 5.58 -0.23 -16.83
N VAL A 37 4.64 -0.84 -17.55
CA VAL A 37 4.22 -2.24 -17.34
C VAL A 37 5.40 -3.20 -17.54
N SER A 38 6.24 -2.99 -18.57
CA SER A 38 7.39 -3.87 -18.83
C SER A 38 8.56 -3.67 -17.86
N ARG A 39 8.75 -2.46 -17.32
CA ARG A 39 9.92 -2.14 -16.47
C ARG A 39 9.66 -2.23 -14.97
N PHE A 40 8.41 -2.14 -14.51
CA PHE A 40 8.10 -2.05 -13.08
C PHE A 40 7.38 -3.31 -12.56
N ALA A 41 8.10 -4.10 -11.77
CA ALA A 41 7.69 -5.38 -11.23
C ALA A 41 6.79 -5.25 -9.98
N LYS A 42 5.62 -4.60 -10.13
CA LYS A 42 4.69 -4.27 -9.02
C LYS A 42 4.38 -5.44 -8.09
N ARG A 43 4.05 -6.60 -8.68
CA ARG A 43 3.65 -7.79 -7.92
C ARG A 43 4.84 -8.39 -7.16
N GLN A 44 6.00 -8.46 -7.80
CA GLN A 44 7.23 -8.94 -7.18
C GLN A 44 7.66 -8.04 -6.02
N MET A 45 7.53 -6.72 -6.17
CA MET A 45 7.79 -5.78 -5.07
C MET A 45 6.83 -5.98 -3.90
N LEU A 46 5.52 -6.17 -4.16
CA LEU A 46 4.54 -6.46 -3.11
C LEU A 46 4.89 -7.77 -2.39
N VAL A 47 5.15 -8.85 -3.13
CA VAL A 47 5.57 -10.14 -2.56
C VAL A 47 6.82 -9.99 -1.70
N HIS A 48 7.82 -9.27 -2.19
CA HIS A 48 9.04 -9.01 -1.43
C HIS A 48 8.75 -8.25 -0.13
N GLY A 49 7.92 -7.20 -0.18
CA GLY A 49 7.51 -6.42 0.98
C GLY A 49 6.78 -7.26 2.03
N VAL A 50 5.85 -8.12 1.60
CA VAL A 50 5.13 -9.05 2.49
C VAL A 50 6.09 -10.02 3.16
N ILE A 51 6.96 -10.69 2.39
CA ILE A 51 7.93 -11.66 2.94
C ILE A 51 8.89 -10.98 3.92
N LYS A 52 9.38 -9.78 3.59
CA LYS A 52 10.25 -9.01 4.49
C LYS A 52 9.52 -8.59 5.76
N GLY A 53 8.30 -8.09 5.65
CA GLY A 53 7.48 -7.69 6.79
C GLY A 53 7.27 -8.84 7.77
N LEU A 54 6.85 -10.00 7.25
CA LEU A 54 6.65 -11.21 8.05
C LEU A 54 7.97 -11.71 8.67
N LYS A 55 9.08 -11.71 7.91
CA LYS A 55 10.40 -12.12 8.43
C LYS A 55 10.88 -11.23 9.58
N LEU A 56 10.48 -9.96 9.57
CA LEU A 56 10.80 -9.00 10.63
C LEU A 56 9.82 -9.08 11.81
N GLY A 57 8.77 -9.91 11.74
CA GLY A 57 7.80 -10.10 12.81
C GLY A 57 6.66 -9.09 12.83
N PHE A 58 6.42 -8.38 11.72
CA PHE A 58 5.26 -7.50 11.57
C PHE A 58 4.02 -8.28 11.17
N ASN A 59 2.86 -7.83 11.64
CA ASN A 59 1.57 -8.27 11.13
C ASN A 59 1.29 -7.56 9.80
N VAL A 60 1.37 -8.29 8.70
CA VAL A 60 1.16 -7.72 7.36
C VAL A 60 -0.30 -7.80 6.97
N ILE A 61 -0.89 -6.67 6.57
CA ILE A 61 -2.28 -6.57 6.10
C ILE A 61 -2.27 -6.10 4.65
N LEU A 62 -3.10 -6.75 3.81
CA LEU A 62 -3.36 -6.33 2.44
C LEU A 62 -4.73 -5.68 2.35
N VAL A 63 -4.82 -4.47 1.79
CA VAL A 63 -6.08 -3.74 1.63
C VAL A 63 -6.34 -3.36 0.18
N SER A 64 -7.60 -3.21 -0.21
CA SER A 64 -7.95 -2.80 -1.57
C SER A 64 -7.33 -1.43 -1.93
N PRO A 65 -6.67 -1.29 -3.10
CA PRO A 65 -6.12 -0.01 -3.58
C PRO A 65 -7.19 0.95 -4.13
N ARG A 66 -8.47 0.55 -4.15
CA ARG A 66 -9.52 1.33 -4.82
C ARG A 66 -9.72 2.67 -4.12
N GLY A 67 -9.47 3.79 -4.80
CA GLY A 67 -9.76 5.12 -4.24
C GLY A 67 -8.71 5.64 -3.26
N THR A 68 -7.49 5.10 -3.25
CA THR A 68 -6.39 5.59 -2.40
C THR A 68 -5.62 6.78 -3.01
N MET A 69 -5.73 7.04 -4.31
CA MET A 69 -4.94 8.08 -5.01
C MET A 69 -5.78 9.06 -5.84
N SER A 70 -7.04 8.74 -6.14
CA SER A 70 -7.88 9.54 -7.05
C SER A 70 -9.36 9.42 -6.68
N SER A 71 -9.68 9.62 -5.41
CA SER A 71 -11.04 9.66 -4.88
C SER A 71 -11.36 11.02 -4.28
N LYS A 72 -12.66 11.32 -4.15
CA LYS A 72 -13.12 12.52 -3.43
C LYS A 72 -12.64 12.50 -1.97
N GLU A 73 -12.64 11.33 -1.34
CA GLU A 73 -12.11 11.12 0.00
C GLU A 73 -10.63 11.49 0.09
N HIS A 74 -9.82 11.05 -0.88
CA HIS A 74 -8.39 11.35 -0.95
C HIS A 74 -8.14 12.84 -1.09
N GLU A 75 -8.89 13.52 -1.97
CA GLU A 75 -8.78 14.98 -2.14
C GLU A 75 -9.19 15.75 -0.87
N VAL A 76 -10.28 15.33 -0.24
CA VAL A 76 -10.77 15.92 1.02
C VAL A 76 -9.75 15.73 2.14
N VAL A 77 -9.20 14.53 2.31
CA VAL A 77 -8.17 14.24 3.30
C VAL A 77 -6.92 15.09 3.06
N MET A 78 -6.46 15.20 1.81
CA MET A 78 -5.30 16.03 1.48
C MET A 78 -5.52 17.50 1.84
N ARG A 79 -6.68 18.08 1.48
CA ARG A 79 -6.98 19.48 1.79
C ARG A 79 -7.14 19.73 3.28
N LEU A 80 -7.90 18.88 3.97
CA LEU A 80 -8.18 19.04 5.40
C LEU A 80 -6.95 18.82 6.29
N ARG A 81 -6.04 17.93 5.89
CA ARG A 81 -4.85 17.58 6.67
C ARG A 81 -3.57 18.24 6.16
N GLY A 82 -3.63 18.97 5.04
CA GLY A 82 -2.45 19.54 4.40
C GLY A 82 -1.47 18.50 3.87
N PHE A 83 -1.95 17.29 3.55
CA PHE A 83 -1.09 16.21 3.08
C PHE A 83 -0.75 16.35 1.59
N ASP A 84 0.49 16.00 1.23
CA ASP A 84 0.82 15.73 -0.16
C ASP A 84 0.12 14.45 -0.66
N ARG A 85 0.20 14.21 -1.98
CA ARG A 85 -0.47 13.08 -2.63
C ARG A 85 -0.09 11.73 -2.02
N HIS A 86 1.19 11.54 -1.73
CA HIS A 86 1.72 10.28 -1.21
C HIS A 86 1.32 10.08 0.24
N MET A 87 1.45 11.13 1.06
CA MET A 87 1.02 11.08 2.47
C MET A 87 -0.48 10.82 2.57
N GLY A 88 -1.31 11.49 1.75
CA GLY A 88 -2.75 11.26 1.71
C GLY A 88 -3.12 9.83 1.32
N SER A 89 -2.41 9.22 0.37
CA SER A 89 -2.62 7.82 0.00
C SER A 89 -2.21 6.87 1.12
N ALA A 90 -1.04 7.08 1.74
CA ALA A 90 -0.54 6.27 2.85
C ALA A 90 -1.49 6.32 4.06
N TYR A 91 -2.02 7.50 4.36
CA TYR A 91 -3.00 7.71 5.42
C TYR A 91 -4.30 6.92 5.18
N LEU A 92 -4.86 6.96 3.96
CA LEU A 92 -6.05 6.16 3.61
C LEU A 92 -5.80 4.65 3.69
N ILE A 93 -4.62 4.19 3.27
CA ILE A 93 -4.22 2.78 3.38
C ILE A 93 -4.18 2.36 4.85
N ALA A 94 -3.58 3.19 5.72
CA ALA A 94 -3.52 2.93 7.14
C ALA A 94 -4.92 2.87 7.78
N LEU A 95 -5.81 3.80 7.43
CA LEU A 95 -7.21 3.78 7.91
C LEU A 95 -7.93 2.48 7.54
N ARG A 96 -7.77 2.00 6.31
CA ARG A 96 -8.36 0.71 5.89
C ARG A 96 -7.75 -0.47 6.62
N GLY A 97 -6.45 -0.43 6.88
CA GLY A 97 -5.80 -1.44 7.71
C GLY A 97 -6.40 -1.49 9.12
N LEU A 98 -6.68 -0.33 9.72
CA LEU A 98 -7.35 -0.24 11.01
C LEU A 98 -8.77 -0.81 10.98
N GLU A 99 -9.54 -0.58 9.90
CA GLU A 99 -10.87 -1.20 9.74
C GLU A 99 -10.78 -2.73 9.70
N VAL A 100 -9.81 -3.30 8.98
CA VAL A 100 -9.58 -4.76 8.95
C VAL A 100 -9.22 -5.29 10.34
N ILE A 101 -8.40 -4.57 11.11
CA ILE A 101 -8.02 -4.97 12.47
C ILE A 101 -9.22 -4.92 13.41
N LYS A 102 -10.07 -3.89 13.33
CA LYS A 102 -11.25 -3.75 14.20
C LYS A 102 -12.33 -4.80 13.95
N ASN A 103 -12.41 -5.33 12.73
CA ASN A 103 -13.42 -6.29 12.32
C ASN A 103 -12.99 -7.76 12.50
N ASN A 104 -11.78 -8.02 12.99
CA ASN A 104 -11.24 -9.34 13.34
C ASN A 104 -11.22 -9.53 14.85
#